data_AF-A0A1Z8QE09-F1
#
_entry.id   AF-A0A1Z8QE09-F1
#
_cell.length_a   1.000
_cell.length_b   1.000
_cell.length_c   1.000
_cell.angle_alpha   90.00
_cell.angle_beta   90.00
_cell.angle_gamma   90.00
#
_symmetry.space_group_name_H-M   'P 1'
#
loop_
_entity.id
_entity.type
_entity.pdbx_description
1 polymer ?
#
loop_
_entity_poly.entity_id
_entity_poly.type
_entity_poly.pdbx_seq_one_letter_code
_entity_poly.pdbx_strand_id
1 'polypeptide(L)'
;MNKSYGKVKVQRIKPELTDIPEDCGYEKQFEHNIDMNSNGIMGECIEWCQVNCKGRWGWWFEPAGHIENPQNHWEDQNSFMSFEKKKDATKFWLAIGVNNMGRKER
;
A
#
# COMPACT_ATOMS: atom_id res chain seq x y z
N MET A 1 -30.23 -11.08 1.68
CA MET A 1 -29.41 -10.93 2.91
C MET A 1 -28.25 -10.00 2.59
N ASN A 2 -28.29 -8.75 3.03
CA ASN A 2 -27.18 -7.82 2.87
C ASN A 2 -26.14 -8.12 3.96
N LYS A 3 -25.05 -8.82 3.60
CA LYS A 3 -23.90 -8.97 4.48
C LYS A 3 -23.18 -7.63 4.55
N SER A 4 -23.31 -6.94 5.67
CA SER A 4 -22.47 -5.79 6.02
C SER A 4 -21.14 -6.32 6.51
N TYR A 5 -20.08 -6.12 5.74
CA TYR A 5 -18.71 -6.37 6.19
C TYR A 5 -18.26 -5.14 6.98
N GLY A 6 -18.03 -5.30 8.29
CA GLY A 6 -17.47 -4.23 9.11
C GLY A 6 -16.10 -3.81 8.58
N LYS A 7 -15.79 -2.51 8.63
CA LYS A 7 -14.44 -2.01 8.33
C LYS A 7 -13.47 -2.60 9.36
N VAL A 8 -12.72 -3.63 8.97
CA VAL A 8 -11.66 -4.18 9.81
C VAL A 8 -10.52 -3.17 9.82
N LYS A 9 -10.24 -2.58 10.98
CA LYS A 9 -9.09 -1.70 11.17
C LYS A 9 -7.83 -2.57 11.14
N VAL A 10 -6.93 -2.33 10.20
CA VAL A 10 -5.57 -2.89 10.27
C VAL A 10 -4.87 -2.17 11.42
N GLN A 11 -4.81 -2.83 12.58
CA GLN A 11 -4.28 -2.22 13.80
C GLN A 11 -2.77 -2.11 13.75
N ARG A 12 -2.06 -3.21 13.48
CA ARG A 12 -0.61 -3.27 13.32
C ARG A 12 -0.24 -4.54 12.56
N ILE A 13 0.91 -4.55 11.90
CA ILE A 13 1.41 -5.72 11.17
C ILE A 13 2.24 -6.66 12.06
N LYS A 14 2.84 -6.12 13.14
CA LYS A 14 3.64 -6.84 14.13
C LYS A 14 3.25 -6.43 15.56
N PRO A 15 3.22 -7.35 16.53
CA PRO A 15 2.83 -7.04 17.92
C PRO A 15 3.62 -5.91 18.57
N GLU A 16 4.92 -5.84 18.28
CA GLU A 16 5.89 -4.89 18.83
C GLU A 16 5.77 -3.47 18.26
N LEU A 17 5.03 -3.29 17.15
CA LEU A 17 4.83 -1.98 16.53
C LEU A 17 3.61 -1.28 17.13
N THR A 18 3.67 0.05 17.17
CA THR A 18 2.52 0.88 17.51
C THR A 18 1.41 0.71 16.48
N ASP A 19 0.16 0.93 16.88
CA ASP A 19 -0.94 0.86 15.94
C ASP A 19 -0.80 1.89 14.80
N ILE A 20 -1.30 1.54 13.62
CA ILE A 20 -1.37 2.43 12.47
C ILE A 20 -2.35 3.57 12.81
N PRO A 21 -1.92 4.85 12.69
CA PRO A 21 -2.79 6.00 12.90
C PRO A 21 -4.03 5.98 11.99
N GLU A 22 -5.13 6.59 12.43
CA GLU A 22 -6.42 6.54 11.70
C GLU A 22 -6.42 7.33 10.38
N ASP A 23 -5.52 8.30 10.29
CA ASP A 23 -5.24 9.08 9.09
C ASP A 23 -4.15 8.44 8.21
N CYS A 24 -3.69 7.23 8.55
CA CYS A 24 -2.73 6.44 7.79
C CYS A 24 -3.31 5.07 7.38
N GLY A 25 -2.61 4.39 6.48
CA GLY A 25 -2.84 2.99 6.15
C GLY A 25 -3.76 2.73 4.95
N TYR A 26 -4.57 1.67 5.05
CA TYR A 26 -5.38 1.16 3.95
C TYR A 26 -6.37 2.21 3.41
N GLU A 27 -6.48 2.27 2.08
CA GLU A 27 -7.31 3.20 1.31
C GLU A 27 -6.94 4.69 1.50
N LYS A 28 -5.81 5.00 2.13
CA LYS A 28 -5.35 6.39 2.25
C LYS A 28 -4.50 6.76 1.05
N GLN A 29 -4.94 7.80 0.34
CA GLN A 29 -4.26 8.37 -0.82
C GLN A 29 -3.81 9.80 -0.52
N PHE A 30 -2.60 10.11 -0.94
CA PHE A 30 -1.90 11.38 -0.73
C PHE A 30 -1.22 11.81 -2.03
N GLU A 31 -0.50 12.94 -1.97
CA GLU A 31 0.12 13.60 -3.12
C GLU A 31 1.19 12.74 -3.82
N HIS A 32 2.01 12.00 -3.06
CA HIS A 32 3.16 11.29 -3.62
C HIS A 32 2.91 9.78 -3.63
N ASN A 33 2.61 9.24 -4.82
CA ASN A 33 2.32 7.83 -5.02
C ASN A 33 3.50 7.12 -5.70
N ILE A 34 3.86 5.94 -5.18
CA ILE A 34 4.88 5.05 -5.70
C ILE A 34 4.19 3.79 -6.17
N ASP A 35 4.30 3.52 -7.47
CA ASP A 35 3.85 2.27 -8.08
C ASP A 35 4.72 1.12 -7.59
N MET A 36 4.10 0.14 -6.94
CA MET A 36 4.78 -1.02 -6.39
C MET A 36 5.05 -2.11 -7.44
N ASN A 37 4.58 -1.92 -8.67
CA ASN A 37 4.68 -2.88 -9.78
C ASN A 37 4.21 -4.29 -9.37
N SER A 38 3.16 -4.33 -8.56
CA SER A 38 2.64 -5.52 -7.91
C SER A 38 1.13 -5.34 -7.70
N ASN A 39 0.41 -6.45 -7.61
CA ASN A 39 -1.00 -6.49 -7.22
C ASN A 39 -1.23 -6.49 -5.70
N GLY A 40 -0.15 -6.49 -4.92
CA GLY A 40 -0.19 -6.53 -3.48
C GLY A 40 0.86 -5.62 -2.84
N ILE A 41 0.54 -5.11 -1.66
CA ILE A 41 1.49 -4.45 -0.77
C ILE A 41 2.05 -5.49 0.20
N MET A 42 3.35 -5.72 0.15
CA MET A 42 4.02 -6.60 1.10
C MET A 42 3.98 -6.00 2.51
N GLY A 43 3.81 -6.84 3.53
CA GLY A 43 3.79 -6.41 4.94
C GLY A 43 5.02 -5.60 5.34
N GLU A 44 6.20 -5.91 4.77
CA GLU A 44 7.44 -5.15 5.01
C GLU A 44 7.34 -3.68 4.59
N CYS A 45 6.53 -3.35 3.57
CA CYS A 45 6.33 -1.96 3.14
C CYS A 45 5.56 -1.18 4.23
N ILE A 46 4.55 -1.83 4.81
CA ILE A 46 3.72 -1.29 5.90
C ILE A 46 4.59 -1.14 7.16
N GLU A 47 5.38 -2.15 7.50
CA GLU A 47 6.34 -2.10 8.61
C GLU A 47 7.33 -0.95 8.47
N TRP A 48 7.93 -0.83 7.29
CA TRP A 48 8.90 0.22 7.02
C TRP A 48 8.29 1.60 7.26
N CYS A 49 7.05 1.81 6.81
CA CYS A 49 6.37 3.09 7.00
C CYS A 49 6.03 3.36 8.48
N GLN A 50 5.58 2.35 9.24
CA GLN A 50 5.33 2.51 10.69
C GLN A 50 6.58 2.97 11.46
N VAL A 51 7.77 2.56 11.01
CA VAL A 51 9.04 2.88 11.69
C VAL A 51 9.67 4.18 11.17
N ASN A 52 9.54 4.48 9.88
CA ASN A 52 10.37 5.51 9.23
C ASN A 52 9.61 6.78 8.80
N CYS A 53 8.29 6.70 8.61
CA CYS A 53 7.50 7.84 8.16
C CYS A 53 7.27 8.84 9.29
N LYS A 54 7.39 10.13 8.98
CA LYS A 54 7.09 11.25 9.88
C LYS A 54 5.84 12.01 9.47
N GLY A 55 5.37 11.84 8.24
CA GLY A 55 4.09 12.34 7.74
C GLY A 55 3.07 11.24 7.59
N ARG A 56 1.89 11.61 7.08
CA ARG A 56 0.85 10.64 6.76
C ARG A 56 1.26 9.78 5.57
N TRP A 57 0.89 8.52 5.63
CA TRP A 57 1.20 7.53 4.62
C TRP A 57 0.09 6.50 4.54
N GLY A 58 0.00 5.81 3.42
CA GLY A 58 -1.04 4.83 3.18
C GLY A 58 -0.72 3.95 1.99
N TRP A 59 -1.68 3.09 1.67
CA TRP A 59 -1.63 2.31 0.46
C TRP A 59 -3.01 2.12 -0.11
N TRP A 60 -3.07 1.99 -1.42
CA TRP A 60 -4.31 1.83 -2.14
C TRP A 60 -4.09 0.99 -3.39
N PHE A 61 -5.19 0.46 -3.93
CA PHE A 61 -5.21 -0.35 -5.12
C PHE A 61 -6.00 0.38 -6.18
N GLU A 62 -5.42 0.49 -7.37
CA GLU A 62 -6.15 0.94 -8.55
C GLU A 62 -6.87 -0.27 -9.16
N PRO A 63 -8.21 -0.23 -9.25
CA PRO A 63 -8.96 -1.30 -9.89
C PRO A 63 -8.64 -1.34 -11.39
N ALA A 64 -8.38 -2.53 -11.92
CA ALA A 64 -8.24 -2.75 -13.34
C ALA A 64 -9.51 -2.26 -14.06
N GLY A 65 -9.37 -1.30 -14.97
CA GLY A 65 -10.52 -0.71 -15.66
C GLY A 65 -11.38 -1.75 -16.41
N HIS A 66 -10.76 -2.78 -16.98
CA HIS A 66 -11.44 -3.90 -17.63
C HIS A 66 -11.09 -5.20 -16.92
N ILE A 67 -12.08 -5.78 -16.22
CA ILE A 67 -11.96 -7.10 -15.61
C ILE A 67 -12.50 -8.11 -16.64
N GLU A 68 -11.63 -8.73 -17.44
CA GLU A 68 -12.06 -9.77 -18.40
C GLU A 68 -12.64 -10.99 -17.67
N ASN A 69 -12.13 -11.28 -16.46
CA ASN A 69 -12.55 -12.45 -15.69
C ASN A 69 -12.72 -12.10 -14.20
N PRO A 70 -13.96 -12.09 -13.65
CA PRO A 70 -14.22 -11.70 -12.26
C PRO A 70 -13.45 -12.52 -11.20
N GLN A 71 -13.05 -13.74 -11.55
CA GLN A 71 -12.27 -14.63 -10.67
C GLN A 71 -10.80 -14.20 -10.52
N ASN A 72 -10.23 -13.50 -11.49
CA ASN A 72 -8.82 -13.08 -11.50
C ASN A 72 -8.64 -11.55 -11.42
N HIS A 73 -9.67 -10.81 -11.03
CA HIS A 73 -9.66 -9.34 -10.94
C HIS A 73 -8.56 -8.75 -10.03
N TRP A 74 -7.88 -9.58 -9.23
CA TRP A 74 -6.74 -9.19 -8.40
C TRP A 74 -5.42 -9.23 -9.17
N GLU A 75 -5.29 -9.98 -10.27
CA GLU A 75 -4.07 -10.04 -11.09
C GLU A 75 -3.81 -8.73 -11.84
N ASP A 76 -4.89 -8.02 -12.21
CA ASP A 76 -4.82 -6.78 -12.98
C ASP A 76 -4.81 -5.50 -12.11
N GLN A 77 -4.83 -5.62 -10.78
CA GLN A 77 -4.80 -4.47 -9.88
C GLN A 77 -3.37 -3.95 -9.73
N ASN A 78 -3.21 -2.63 -9.83
CA ASN A 78 -1.95 -1.97 -9.48
C ASN A 78 -2.01 -1.53 -8.01
N SER A 79 -0.96 -1.81 -7.25
CA SER A 79 -0.85 -1.37 -5.87
C SER A 79 0.12 -0.20 -5.73
N PHE A 80 -0.26 0.75 -4.88
CA PHE A 80 0.49 1.98 -4.68
C PHE A 80 0.76 2.23 -3.20
N MET A 81 1.99 2.60 -2.89
CA MET A 81 2.32 3.23 -1.61
C MET A 81 2.19 4.74 -1.75
N SER A 82 1.51 5.37 -0.81
CA SER A 82 1.11 6.78 -0.89
C SER A 82 1.62 7.58 0.30
N PHE A 83 2.14 8.78 0.07
CA PHE A 83 2.79 9.60 1.08
C PHE A 83 2.38 11.07 0.97
N GLU A 84 2.14 11.69 2.11
CA GLU A 84 1.93 13.14 2.20
C GLU A 84 3.23 13.92 1.98
N LYS A 85 4.35 13.42 2.51
CA LYS A 85 5.63 14.13 2.47
C LYS A 85 6.54 13.54 1.40
N LYS A 86 7.00 14.37 0.46
CA LYS A 86 8.00 13.98 -0.55
C LYS A 86 9.22 13.31 0.04
N LYS A 87 9.72 13.80 1.19
CA LYS A 87 10.89 13.24 1.88
C LYS A 87 10.67 11.78 2.32
N ASP A 88 9.46 11.44 2.77
CA ASP A 88 9.15 10.08 3.19
C ASP A 88 8.99 9.17 1.97
N ALA A 89 8.35 9.66 0.91
CA ALA A 89 8.29 8.96 -0.38
C ALA A 89 9.69 8.66 -0.95
N THR A 90 10.60 9.64 -0.97
CA THR A 90 11.96 9.44 -1.49
C THR A 90 12.75 8.43 -0.67
N LYS A 91 12.64 8.48 0.67
CA LYS A 91 13.30 7.49 1.53
C LYS A 91 12.74 6.08 1.31
N PHE A 92 11.42 5.97 1.22
CA PHE A 92 10.75 4.69 0.94
C PHE A 92 11.21 4.14 -0.42
N TRP A 93 11.24 4.99 -1.45
CA TRP A 93 11.70 4.60 -2.78
C TRP A 93 13.13 4.06 -2.75
N LEU A 94 14.06 4.75 -2.08
CA LEU A 94 15.45 4.30 -1.96
C LEU A 94 15.60 3.00 -1.17
N ALA A 95 14.79 2.79 -0.12
CA ALA A 95 14.91 1.64 0.76
C ALA A 95 14.20 0.39 0.24
N ILE A 96 13.04 0.57 -0.40
CA ILE A 96 12.12 -0.51 -0.80
C ILE A 96 11.83 -0.44 -2.31
N GLY A 97 11.48 0.74 -2.81
CA GLY A 97 11.02 0.93 -4.20
C GLY A 97 12.05 0.50 -5.26
N VAL A 98 13.35 0.75 -5.05
CA VAL A 98 14.42 0.33 -5.97
C VAL A 98 14.46 -1.18 -6.17
N ASN A 99 14.17 -1.96 -5.12
CA ASN A 99 14.14 -3.43 -5.20
C ASN A 99 12.89 -3.93 -5.94
N ASN A 100 11.78 -3.19 -5.87
CA ASN A 100 10.51 -3.57 -6.49
C ASN A 100 10.39 -3.15 -7.97
N MET A 101 11.19 -2.19 -8.45
CA MET A 101 11.21 -1.80 -9.88
C MET A 101 11.91 -2.83 -10.80
N GLY A 102 12.68 -3.77 -10.26
CA GLY A 102 13.56 -4.65 -11.03
C GLY A 102 12.97 -5.97 -11.52
N ARG A 103 11.75 -6.34 -11.14
CA ARG A 103 11.12 -7.63 -11.50
C ARG A 103 9.93 -7.43 -12.44
N LYS A 104 10.20 -6.98 -13.66
CA LYS A 104 9.31 -7.23 -14.80
C LYS A 104 9.99 -8.26 -15.71
N GLU A 105 9.99 -9.52 -15.29
CA GLU A 105 10.04 -10.60 -16.27
C GLU A 105 8.62 -10.76 -16.81
N ARG A 106 8.38 -10.14 -17.96
CA ARG A 106 7.26 -10.47 -18.84
C ARG A 106 7.62 -11.71 -19.64
#